data_AF-A0A3R9VQ54-F1
#
_entry.id   AF-A0A3R9VQ54-F1
#
_cell.length_a   1.000
_cell.length_b   1.000
_cell.length_c   1.000
_cell.angle_alpha   90.00
_cell.angle_beta   90.00
_cell.angle_gamma   90.00
#
_symmetry.space_group_name_H-M   'P 1'
#
loop_
_entity.id
_entity.type
_entity.pdbx_description
1 polymer ?
#
loop_
_entity_poly.entity_id
_entity_poly.type
_entity_poly.pdbx_seq_one_letter_code
_entity_poly.pdbx_strand_id
1 'polypeptide(L)'
;MSAPVRIADAETVRLLRAGDRVDVIAAPNSPMGGAGEARVVATGARVAEVPRSGETRSDGGALVVLSVPRSTAAALAGAGVTSQLAVTLC
;
A
#
# COMPACT_ATOMS: atom_id res chain seq x y z
N MET A 1 0.65 -15.54 0.67
CA MET A 1 1.59 -14.98 -0.32
C MET A 1 2.12 -13.67 0.23
N SER A 2 3.36 -13.31 -0.06
CA SER A 2 3.90 -11.99 0.26
C SER A 2 3.74 -11.08 -0.96
N ALA A 3 3.17 -9.89 -0.77
CA ALA A 3 2.97 -8.90 -1.82
C ALA A 3 3.74 -7.61 -1.45
N PRO A 4 4.79 -7.24 -2.19
CA PRO A 4 5.41 -5.93 -2.05
C PRO A 4 4.48 -4.85 -2.60
N VAL A 5 4.15 -3.85 -1.78
CA VAL A 5 3.21 -2.78 -2.08
C VAL A 5 3.89 -1.44 -1.85
N ARG A 6 3.81 -0.56 -2.85
CA ARG A 6 4.32 0.82 -2.75
C ARG A 6 3.24 1.70 -2.14
N ILE A 7 3.50 2.25 -0.96
CA ILE A 7 2.63 3.23 -0.31
C ILE A 7 3.11 4.63 -0.67
N ALA A 8 2.16 5.50 -1.01
CA ALA A 8 2.43 6.84 -1.52
C ALA A 8 3.13 7.74 -0.48
N ASP A 9 2.82 7.54 0.80
CA ASP A 9 3.34 8.34 1.91
C ASP A 9 4.29 7.52 2.79
N ALA A 10 5.58 7.88 2.79
CA ALA A 10 6.60 7.18 3.56
C ALA A 10 6.51 7.46 5.06
N GLU A 11 6.01 8.62 5.49
CA GLU A 11 5.91 8.94 6.92
C GLU A 11 4.84 8.06 7.60
N THR A 12 3.73 7.78 6.91
CA THR A 12 2.72 6.80 7.33
C THR A 12 3.34 5.42 7.50
N VAL A 13 4.20 5.00 6.55
CA VAL A 13 4.88 3.69 6.65
C VAL A 13 5.82 3.62 7.85
N ARG A 14 6.42 4.73 8.29
CA ARG A 14 7.29 4.75 9.49
C ARG A 14 6.53 4.48 10.79
N LEU A 15 5.21 4.61 10.78
CA LEU A 15 4.37 4.27 11.92
C LEU A 15 4.11 2.77 12.02
N LEU A 16 4.26 2.03 10.92
CA LEU A 16 3.95 0.61 10.84
C LEU A 16 5.06 -0.26 11.43
N ARG A 17 4.67 -1.43 11.92
CA ARG A 17 5.54 -2.51 12.37
C ARG A 17 5.15 -3.81 11.71
N ALA A 18 6.11 -4.72 11.58
CA ALA A 18 5.80 -6.10 11.22
C ALA A 18 4.84 -6.70 12.26
N GLY A 19 3.74 -7.29 11.79
CA GLY A 19 2.66 -7.81 12.61
C GLY A 19 1.39 -6.94 12.61
N ASP A 20 1.48 -5.66 12.26
CA ASP A 20 0.32 -4.76 12.18
C ASP A 20 -0.72 -5.27 11.17
N ARG A 21 -1.99 -4.90 11.39
CA ARG A 21 -3.04 -5.09 10.41
C ARG A 21 -3.40 -3.77 9.77
N VAL A 22 -3.52 -3.79 8.46
CA VAL A 22 -3.87 -2.61 7.67
C VAL A 22 -4.92 -2.93 6.63
N ASP A 23 -5.74 -1.92 6.37
CA ASP A 23 -6.53 -1.86 5.14
C ASP A 23 -5.72 -1.10 4.10
N VAL A 24 -5.80 -1.54 2.84
CA VAL A 24 -5.13 -0.89 1.71
C VAL A 24 -6.16 -0.21 0.83
N ILE A 25 -5.98 1.10 0.64
CA ILE A 25 -6.86 1.95 -0.14
C ILE A 25 -6.14 2.32 -1.44
N ALA A 26 -6.80 2.13 -2.57
CA ALA A 26 -6.32 2.60 -3.86
C ALA A 26 -7.08 3.87 -4.25
N ALA A 27 -6.33 4.96 -4.43
CA ALA A 27 -6.81 6.22 -4.96
C ALA A 27 -6.25 6.42 -6.38
N PRO A 28 -7.08 6.45 -7.42
CA PRO A 28 -6.60 6.57 -8.80
C PRO A 28 -5.88 7.90 -9.02
N ASN A 29 -4.76 7.83 -9.73
CA ASN A 29 -3.92 8.97 -10.04
C ASN A 29 -4.47 9.71 -11.28
N SER A 30 -5.57 10.45 -11.14
CA SER A 30 -6.11 11.23 -12.27
C SER A 30 -5.57 12.67 -12.26
N PRO A 31 -4.65 13.04 -13.17
CA PRO A 31 -4.17 14.42 -13.29
C PRO A 31 -5.25 15.40 -13.80
N MET A 32 -6.35 14.87 -14.35
CA MET A 32 -7.44 15.64 -14.96
C MET A 32 -8.73 15.64 -14.13
N GLY A 33 -8.69 15.15 -12.88
CA GLY A 33 -9.88 15.10 -12.01
C GLY A 33 -10.93 14.07 -12.44
N GLY A 34 -10.55 13.06 -13.22
CA GLY A 34 -11.42 11.95 -13.58
C GLY A 34 -11.77 11.12 -12.33
N ALA A 35 -13.07 11.04 -12.03
CA ALA A 35 -13.70 10.51 -10.83
C ALA A 35 -13.56 8.99 -10.65
N GLY A 36 -12.34 8.50 -10.48
CA GLY A 36 -12.17 7.20 -9.84
C GLY A 36 -12.29 7.38 -8.33
N GLU A 37 -13.30 6.78 -7.70
CA GLU A 37 -13.43 6.83 -6.26
C GLU A 37 -12.34 5.99 -5.59
N ALA A 38 -11.83 6.47 -4.45
CA ALA A 38 -10.93 5.70 -3.62
C ALA A 38 -11.66 4.42 -3.15
N ARG A 39 -11.00 3.28 -3.23
CA ARG A 39 -11.60 2.00 -2.83
C ARG A 39 -10.64 1.16 -2.01
N VAL A 40 -11.20 0.35 -1.11
CA VAL A 40 -10.44 -0.65 -0.37
C VAL A 40 -10.14 -1.84 -1.28
N VAL A 41 -8.86 -2.20 -1.39
CA VAL A 41 -8.37 -3.31 -2.22
C VAL A 41 -8.00 -4.52 -1.36
N ALA A 42 -7.65 -4.29 -0.09
CA ALA A 42 -7.39 -5.33 0.88
C ALA A 42 -7.87 -4.86 2.26
N THR A 43 -8.43 -5.79 3.04
CA THR A 43 -8.90 -5.53 4.41
C THR A 43 -8.14 -6.42 5.39
N GLY A 44 -7.64 -5.85 6.49
CA GLY A 44 -6.97 -6.52 7.59
C GLY A 44 -5.71 -7.30 7.19
N ALA A 45 -5.02 -6.86 6.13
CA ALA A 45 -3.79 -7.47 5.65
C ALA A 45 -2.68 -7.33 6.70
N ARG A 46 -1.92 -8.40 6.93
CA ARG A 46 -0.82 -8.36 7.89
C ARG A 46 0.42 -7.78 7.25
N VAL A 47 1.04 -6.81 7.91
CA VAL A 47 2.36 -6.31 7.55
C VAL A 47 3.40 -7.39 7.86
N ALA A 48 4.07 -7.90 6.84
CA ALA A 48 5.14 -8.88 6.97
C ALA A 48 6.49 -8.21 7.17
N GLU A 49 6.75 -7.13 6.44
CA GLU A 49 8.00 -6.38 6.51
C GLU A 49 7.77 -4.90 6.20
N VAL A 50 8.51 -4.05 6.90
CA VAL A 50 8.59 -2.60 6.67
C VAL A 50 10.02 -2.25 6.26
N PRO A 51 10.20 -1.26 5.36
CA PRO A 51 11.52 -0.92 4.86
C PRO A 51 12.36 -0.29 5.98
N ARG A 52 13.67 -0.54 5.96
CA ARG A 52 14.59 0.02 6.96
C ARG A 52 14.74 1.53 6.75
N SER A 53 14.98 2.26 7.83
CA SER A 53 15.22 3.70 7.81
C SER A 53 16.35 4.04 6.81
N GLY A 54 16.03 4.81 5.76
CA GLY A 54 16.95 5.19 4.68
C GLY A 54 16.68 4.53 3.33
N GLU A 55 15.80 3.52 3.25
CA GLU A 55 15.41 2.85 1.99
C GLU A 55 14.22 3.54 1.30
N THR A 56 13.81 4.71 1.79
CA THR A 56 12.75 5.55 1.21
C THR A 56 13.30 6.36 0.04
N ARG A 57 12.61 6.34 -1.10
CA ARG A 57 13.01 7.12 -2.29
C ARG A 57 12.67 8.60 -2.08
N SER A 58 13.40 9.50 -2.74
CA SER A 58 13.09 10.94 -2.74
C SER A 58 11.68 11.30 -3.26
N ASP A 59 11.03 10.38 -3.98
CA ASP A 59 9.64 10.50 -4.48
C ASP A 59 8.54 10.37 -3.39
N GLY A 60 8.91 10.33 -2.11
CA GLY A 60 7.96 10.42 -0.98
C GLY A 60 7.28 9.11 -0.55
N GLY A 61 7.33 8.04 -1.36
CA GLY A 61 6.74 6.74 -1.03
C GLY A 61 7.71 5.68 -0.48
N ALA A 62 7.16 4.64 0.16
CA ALA A 62 7.90 3.52 0.76
C ALA A 62 7.31 2.15 0.38
N LEU A 63 8.13 1.09 0.40
CA LEU A 63 7.72 -0.27 0.03
C LEU A 63 7.45 -1.11 1.29
N VAL A 64 6.23 -1.63 1.43
CA VAL A 64 5.82 -2.51 2.53
C VAL A 64 5.50 -3.88 1.98
N VAL A 65 5.85 -4.95 2.68
CA VAL A 65 5.47 -6.31 2.29
C VAL A 65 4.27 -6.75 3.10
N LEU A 66 3.20 -7.17 2.42
CA LEU A 66 1.97 -7.65 3.05
C LEU A 66 1.80 -9.16 2.88
N SER A 67 1.36 -9.83 3.94
CA SER A 67 0.90 -11.22 3.88
C SER A 67 -0.57 -11.27 3.54
N VAL A 68 -0.89 -11.77 2.34
CA VAL A 68 -2.23 -11.77 1.75
C VAL A 68 -2.52 -13.05 0.96
N PRO A 69 -3.81 -13.36 0.68
CA PRO A 69 -4.18 -14.37 -0.32
C PRO A 69 -3.64 -14.04 -1.71
N ARG A 70 -3.48 -15.06 -2.56
CA ARG A 70 -2.93 -14.89 -3.92
C ARG A 70 -3.78 -13.95 -4.80
N SER A 71 -5.11 -14.03 -4.71
CA SER A 71 -6.03 -13.15 -5.44
C SER A 71 -5.86 -11.70 -5.03
N THR A 72 -5.74 -11.42 -3.72
CA THR A 72 -5.49 -10.08 -3.18
C THR A 72 -4.13 -9.54 -3.63
N ALA A 73 -3.08 -10.38 -3.67
CA ALA A 73 -1.78 -9.96 -4.19
C ALA A 73 -1.86 -9.49 -5.65
N ALA A 74 -2.61 -10.22 -6.49
CA ALA A 74 -2.83 -9.81 -7.89
C ALA A 74 -3.65 -8.50 -7.99
N ALA A 75 -4.66 -8.34 -7.14
CA ALA A 75 -5.46 -7.10 -7.08
C ALA A 75 -4.61 -5.89 -6.65
N LEU A 76 -3.75 -6.05 -5.64
CA LEU A 76 -2.82 -5.02 -5.18
C LEU A 76 -1.81 -4.65 -6.27
N ALA A 77 -1.26 -5.64 -6.98
CA ALA A 77 -0.36 -5.41 -8.10
C ALA A 77 -1.02 -4.61 -9.22
N GLY A 78 -2.26 -4.95 -9.60
CA GLY A 78 -3.02 -4.20 -10.60
C GLY A 78 -3.38 -2.78 -10.15
N ALA A 79 -3.76 -2.62 -8.88
CA ALA A 79 -4.06 -1.30 -8.32
C ALA A 79 -2.82 -0.40 -8.30
N GLY A 80 -1.66 -0.91 -7.89
CA GLY A 80 -0.42 -0.12 -7.82
C GLY A 80 0.09 0.42 -9.17
N VAL A 81 -0.36 -0.14 -10.30
CA VAL A 81 -0.05 0.37 -11.65
C VAL A 81 -0.91 1.57 -12.04
N THR A 82 -2.11 1.68 -11.47
CA THR A 82 -3.15 2.63 -11.90
C THR A 82 -3.60 3.58 -10.80
N SER A 83 -3.06 3.43 -9.59
CA SER A 83 -3.50 4.15 -8.40
C SER A 83 -2.36 4.32 -7.42
N GLN A 84 -2.40 5.43 -6.69
CA GLN A 84 -1.62 5.60 -5.48
C GLN A 84 -2.26 4.77 -4.36
N LEU A 85 -1.43 4.08 -3.59
CA LEU A 85 -1.90 3.25 -2.50
C LEU A 85 -1.61 3.93 -1.16
N ALA A 86 -2.61 3.88 -0.28
CA ALA A 86 -2.54 4.33 1.10
C ALA A 86 -2.93 3.18 2.03
N VAL A 87 -2.63 3.32 3.32
CA VAL A 87 -3.00 2.36 4.35
C VAL A 87 -3.66 3.03 5.54
N THR A 88 -4.53 2.29 6.23
CA THR A 88 -5.08 2.66 7.53
C THR A 88 -4.87 1.51 8.51
N LEU A 89 -4.55 1.84 9.77
CA LEU A 89 -4.42 0.86 10.86
C LEU A 89 -5.80 0.41 11.36
N CYS A 90 -5.93 -0.88 11.67
CA CYS A 90 -7.13 -1.49 12.26
C CYS A 90 -6.95 -1.84 13.73
#